data_AF-A0A2E9GPU4-F1
#
_entry.id   AF-A0A2E9GPU4-F1
#
_cell.length_a   1.000
_cell.length_b   1.000
_cell.length_c   1.000
_cell.angle_alpha   90.00
_cell.angle_beta   90.00
_cell.angle_gamma   90.00
#
_symmetry.space_group_name_H-M   'P 1'
#
loop_
_entity.id
_entity.type
_entity.pdbx_description
1 polymer ?
#
loop_
_entity_poly.entity_id
_entity_poly.type
_entity_poly.pdbx_seq_one_letter_code
_entity_poly.pdbx_strand_id
1 'polypeptide(L)'
;MLALAATGDMPGLGSGGLAFTEALRAAGHPNAETFIAPRRDHRSILDFSARINAARDHLIAFAGVGPRVAEMQELWAVRRFWRSPDETSEAFWHAGVPIERHEKTPEFDAWLRAYLALSGSRKTHVARESFHSIDLFAWLDALGPKAGDGRWLVTTNARGAQAVLDLEALRPYRPVVVIGIDEERNLFRLVELYHTLRRTSWNQPEPERWLLARPLGAFLYFLDPVPPELVPSLFGLFVLTPESFRRTESDPLAPVRALEPALAQLVTAEKACVACHTFHGVGGRAGHLRARDAAVVGGYGQALEEYPPKVWRRYVFEQADVAAEIGATQVILAPEAQQLLFRAVETAR
;
A
#
# COMPACT_ATOMS: atom_id res chain seq x y z
N MET A 1 6.01 25.38 -14.51
CA MET A 1 4.81 26.16 -14.85
C MET A 1 3.64 25.63 -14.02
N LEU A 2 2.71 26.47 -13.58
CA LEU A 2 1.49 26.05 -12.89
C LEU A 2 0.26 26.48 -13.70
N ALA A 3 -0.54 25.52 -14.13
CA ALA A 3 -1.87 25.75 -14.67
C ALA A 3 -2.91 25.61 -13.54
N LEU A 4 -3.79 26.60 -13.40
CA LEU A 4 -4.88 26.60 -12.44
C LEU A 4 -6.19 26.36 -13.20
N ALA A 5 -6.99 25.39 -12.75
CA ALA A 5 -8.33 25.13 -13.25
C ALA A 5 -9.28 24.86 -12.09
N ALA A 6 -10.58 24.84 -12.34
CA ALA A 6 -11.60 24.62 -11.32
C ALA A 6 -12.50 23.41 -11.64
N THR A 7 -13.09 22.80 -10.61
CA THR A 7 -14.06 21.69 -10.79
C THR A 7 -15.38 22.13 -11.43
N GLY A 8 -15.84 23.35 -11.15
CA GLY A 8 -17.00 23.99 -11.78
C GLY A 8 -16.59 24.99 -12.86
N ASP A 9 -15.44 24.78 -13.50
CA ASP A 9 -14.98 25.62 -14.60
C ASP A 9 -15.81 25.39 -15.87
N MET A 10 -15.62 26.22 -16.89
CA MET A 10 -16.26 25.99 -18.19
C MET A 10 -15.84 24.61 -18.76
N PRO A 11 -16.76 23.90 -19.46
CA PRO A 11 -16.45 22.61 -20.05
C PRO A 11 -15.15 22.64 -20.87
N GLY A 12 -14.26 21.69 -20.62
CA GLY A 12 -12.99 21.58 -21.35
C GLY A 12 -11.80 22.36 -20.76
N LEU A 13 -11.99 23.32 -19.84
CA LEU A 13 -10.84 24.03 -19.25
C LEU A 13 -10.03 23.16 -18.30
N GLY A 14 -10.69 22.33 -17.49
CA GLY A 14 -10.00 21.37 -16.62
C GLY A 14 -9.17 20.35 -17.41
N SER A 15 -9.77 19.70 -18.40
CA SER A 15 -9.08 18.72 -19.27
C SER A 15 -8.03 19.38 -20.16
N GLY A 16 -8.32 20.57 -20.71
CA GLY A 16 -7.36 21.35 -21.50
C GLY A 16 -6.14 21.77 -20.68
N GLY A 17 -6.34 22.17 -19.42
CA GLY A 17 -5.24 22.48 -18.50
C GLY A 17 -4.37 21.26 -18.16
N LEU A 18 -4.96 20.06 -18.10
CA LEU A 18 -4.20 18.81 -17.94
C LEU A 18 -3.40 18.49 -19.21
N ALA A 19 -4.06 18.46 -20.36
CA ALA A 19 -3.43 18.19 -21.66
C ALA A 19 -2.29 19.16 -21.97
N PHE A 20 -2.47 20.44 -21.63
CA PHE A 20 -1.45 21.46 -21.83
C PHE A 20 -0.21 21.22 -20.96
N THR A 21 -0.37 20.89 -19.67
CA THR A 21 0.80 20.61 -18.82
C THR A 21 1.47 19.28 -19.16
N GLU A 22 0.72 18.31 -19.67
CA GLU A 22 1.27 17.09 -20.25
C GLU A 22 2.12 17.38 -21.48
N ALA A 23 1.62 18.20 -22.41
CA ALA A 23 2.38 18.63 -23.58
C ALA A 23 3.67 19.38 -23.19
N LEU A 24 3.60 20.26 -22.19
CA LEU A 24 4.79 20.94 -21.65
C LEU A 24 5.79 19.96 -21.04
N ARG A 25 5.31 18.95 -20.29
CA ARG A 25 6.16 17.90 -19.74
C ARG A 25 6.85 17.11 -20.84
N ALA A 26 6.11 16.71 -21.88
CA ALA A 26 6.66 16.03 -23.06
C ALA A 26 7.70 16.90 -23.80
N ALA A 27 7.54 18.22 -23.78
CA ALA A 27 8.49 19.17 -24.37
C ALA A 27 9.72 19.49 -23.48
N GLY A 28 9.93 18.75 -22.38
CA GLY A 28 11.11 18.94 -21.51
C GLY A 28 10.90 19.88 -20.32
N HIS A 29 9.65 20.19 -19.95
CA HIS A 29 9.33 20.94 -18.73
C HIS A 29 8.73 20.03 -17.64
N PRO A 30 9.53 19.17 -16.97
CA PRO A 30 9.03 18.13 -16.05
C PRO A 30 8.28 18.69 -14.82
N ASN A 31 8.53 19.96 -14.49
CA ASN A 31 7.90 20.67 -13.38
C ASN A 31 6.60 21.40 -13.76
N ALA A 32 6.01 21.13 -14.94
CA ALA A 32 4.70 21.66 -15.28
C ALA A 32 3.59 20.92 -14.52
N GLU A 33 2.79 21.67 -13.77
CA GLU A 33 1.75 21.16 -12.87
C GLU A 33 0.38 21.74 -13.20
N THR A 34 -0.68 20.94 -13.04
CA THR A 34 -2.08 21.42 -13.07
C THR A 34 -2.70 21.25 -11.69
N PHE A 35 -3.22 22.31 -11.10
CA PHE A 35 -4.04 22.24 -9.89
C PHE A 35 -5.51 22.51 -10.25
N ILE A 36 -6.38 21.56 -9.91
CA ILE A 36 -7.84 21.70 -10.11
C ILE A 36 -8.47 22.03 -8.75
N ALA A 37 -8.93 23.27 -8.59
CA ALA A 37 -9.53 23.75 -7.37
C ALA A 37 -10.94 23.14 -7.16
N PRO A 38 -11.16 22.37 -6.07
CA PRO A 38 -12.46 21.79 -5.78
C PRO A 38 -13.45 22.87 -5.34
N ARG A 39 -14.73 22.74 -5.76
CA ARG A 39 -15.84 23.63 -5.39
C ARG A 39 -15.58 25.10 -5.74
N ARG A 40 -14.92 25.34 -6.88
CA ARG A 40 -14.62 26.65 -7.47
C ARG A 40 -15.02 26.63 -8.93
N ASP A 41 -15.10 27.81 -9.53
CA ASP A 41 -15.42 28.07 -10.93
C ASP A 41 -14.37 28.99 -11.56
N HIS A 42 -14.56 29.31 -12.85
CA HIS A 42 -13.66 30.14 -13.67
C HIS A 42 -13.32 31.51 -13.04
N ARG A 43 -14.24 32.09 -12.25
CA ARG A 43 -14.08 33.40 -11.62
C ARG A 43 -13.60 33.25 -10.18
N SER A 44 -14.24 32.38 -9.41
CA SER A 44 -13.95 32.22 -7.98
C SER A 44 -12.57 31.62 -7.71
N ILE A 45 -11.92 30.97 -8.68
CA ILE A 45 -10.54 30.51 -8.54
C ILE A 45 -9.53 31.68 -8.44
N LEU A 46 -9.83 32.82 -9.08
CA LEU A 46 -8.98 34.02 -9.11
C LEU A 46 -9.22 34.97 -7.92
N ASP A 47 -10.27 34.72 -7.12
CA ASP A 47 -10.50 35.48 -5.89
C ASP A 47 -9.52 35.06 -4.79
N PHE A 48 -8.33 35.63 -4.83
CA PHE A 48 -7.29 35.42 -3.82
C PHE A 48 -7.56 36.17 -2.50
N SER A 49 -8.59 37.03 -2.46
CA SER A 49 -9.02 37.70 -1.23
C SER A 49 -9.86 36.79 -0.33
N ALA A 50 -10.48 35.76 -0.90
CA ALA A 50 -11.25 34.77 -0.15
C ALA A 50 -10.40 34.08 0.95
N ARG A 51 -10.97 34.01 2.16
CA ARG A 51 -10.33 33.40 3.34
C ARG A 51 -9.87 31.94 3.12
N ILE A 52 -10.56 31.18 2.26
CA ILE A 52 -10.23 29.78 1.96
C ILE A 52 -10.18 29.61 0.44
N ASN A 53 -9.07 29.98 -0.20
CA ASN A 53 -8.83 29.69 -1.61
C ASN A 53 -7.59 28.80 -1.78
N ALA A 54 -7.80 27.50 -2.02
CA ALA A 54 -6.70 26.55 -2.21
C ALA A 54 -5.80 26.90 -3.40
N ALA A 55 -6.31 27.59 -4.43
CA ALA A 55 -5.51 28.04 -5.56
C ALA A 55 -4.50 29.13 -5.16
N ARG A 56 -4.87 30.00 -4.20
CA ARG A 56 -3.93 30.98 -3.61
C ARG A 56 -2.77 30.29 -2.93
N ASP A 57 -3.04 29.31 -2.08
CA ASP A 57 -2.00 28.58 -1.34
C ASP A 57 -1.04 27.86 -2.29
N HIS A 58 -1.56 27.25 -3.37
CA HIS A 58 -0.76 26.62 -4.41
C HIS A 58 0.05 27.64 -5.22
N LEU A 59 -0.51 28.81 -5.55
CA LEU A 59 0.21 29.86 -6.28
C LEU A 59 1.35 30.45 -5.43
N ILE A 60 1.06 30.78 -4.17
CA ILE A 60 2.03 31.36 -3.20
C ILE A 60 3.21 30.41 -2.99
N ALA A 61 2.93 29.13 -2.78
CA ALA A 61 3.97 28.12 -2.69
C ALA A 61 4.77 27.96 -3.99
N PHE A 62 4.14 28.16 -5.15
CA PHE A 62 4.77 27.96 -6.45
C PHE A 62 5.74 29.10 -6.73
N ALA A 63 5.36 30.31 -6.28
CA ALA A 63 6.22 31.47 -6.25
C ALA A 63 7.32 31.39 -5.17
N GLY A 64 7.31 30.39 -4.30
CA GLY A 64 8.33 30.20 -3.25
C GLY A 64 8.20 31.19 -2.09
N VAL A 65 7.01 31.75 -1.83
CA VAL A 65 6.79 32.80 -0.82
C VAL A 65 5.96 32.27 0.36
N GLY A 66 6.28 32.68 1.58
CA GLY A 66 5.44 32.45 2.76
C GLY A 66 5.76 31.20 3.58
N PRO A 67 5.07 31.00 4.72
CA PRO A 67 5.47 30.02 5.73
C PRO A 67 5.19 28.56 5.36
N ARG A 68 4.39 28.29 4.32
CA ARG A 68 3.98 26.94 3.89
C ARG A 68 4.66 26.44 2.62
N VAL A 69 5.68 27.16 2.14
CA VAL A 69 6.38 26.82 0.88
C VAL A 69 6.96 25.41 0.94
N ALA A 70 7.66 25.07 2.02
CA ALA A 70 8.31 23.77 2.15
C ALA A 70 7.30 22.60 2.11
N GLU A 71 6.19 22.72 2.87
CA GLU A 71 5.11 21.72 2.90
C GLU A 71 4.49 21.51 1.50
N MET A 72 4.22 22.59 0.77
CA MET A 72 3.57 22.48 -0.53
C MET A 72 4.55 22.04 -1.64
N GLN A 73 5.82 22.45 -1.57
CA GLN A 73 6.87 21.94 -2.45
C GLN A 73 7.07 20.43 -2.25
N GLU A 74 7.00 19.95 -1.01
CA GLU A 74 7.00 18.52 -0.71
C GLU A 74 5.81 17.81 -1.36
N LEU A 75 4.58 18.35 -1.24
CA LEU A 75 3.40 17.77 -1.89
C LEU A 75 3.53 17.70 -3.43
N TRP A 76 4.14 18.70 -4.07
CA TRP A 76 4.44 18.61 -5.51
C TRP A 76 5.52 17.62 -5.84
N ALA A 77 6.57 17.52 -5.04
CA ALA A 77 7.61 16.52 -5.22
C ALA A 77 7.01 15.11 -5.13
N VAL A 78 6.15 14.86 -4.14
CA VAL A 78 5.37 13.62 -4.02
C VAL A 78 4.53 13.37 -5.26
N ARG A 79 3.72 14.35 -5.69
CA ARG A 79 2.88 14.19 -6.88
C ARG A 79 3.70 13.88 -8.13
N ARG A 80 4.85 14.54 -8.30
CA ARG A 80 5.78 14.30 -9.41
C ARG A 80 6.31 12.88 -9.39
N PHE A 81 6.78 12.43 -8.23
CA PHE A 81 7.31 11.08 -8.06
C PHE A 81 6.28 10.04 -8.47
N TRP A 82 5.05 10.09 -7.94
CA TRP A 82 4.02 9.09 -8.24
C TRP A 82 3.39 9.19 -9.64
N ARG A 83 3.71 10.22 -10.44
CA ARG A 83 3.40 10.20 -11.89
C ARG A 83 4.30 9.21 -12.65
N SER A 84 5.53 9.02 -12.17
CA SER A 84 6.50 8.11 -12.77
C SER A 84 7.35 7.49 -11.66
N PRO A 85 6.74 6.65 -10.80
CA PRO A 85 7.46 6.03 -9.69
C PRO A 85 8.54 5.08 -10.24
N ASP A 86 9.61 4.91 -9.46
CA ASP A 86 10.70 3.98 -9.81
C ASP A 86 10.19 2.53 -9.90
N GLU A 87 9.33 2.14 -8.94
CA GLU A 87 8.63 0.87 -8.97
C GLU A 87 7.49 0.88 -9.98
N THR A 88 7.33 -0.22 -10.71
CA THR A 88 6.37 -0.29 -11.82
C THR A 88 5.72 -1.66 -11.98
N SER A 89 4.43 -1.65 -12.32
CA SER A 89 3.72 -2.85 -12.78
C SER A 89 3.91 -3.11 -14.28
N GLU A 90 4.51 -2.19 -15.03
CA GLU A 90 4.69 -2.32 -16.48
C GLU A 90 5.61 -3.49 -16.86
N ALA A 91 6.53 -3.88 -15.97
CA ALA A 91 7.39 -5.04 -16.21
C ALA A 91 6.60 -6.35 -16.41
N PHE A 92 5.45 -6.51 -15.77
CA PHE A 92 4.58 -7.68 -15.99
C PHE A 92 3.99 -7.71 -17.41
N TRP A 93 3.75 -6.55 -18.03
CA TRP A 93 3.23 -6.46 -19.39
C TRP A 93 4.22 -6.96 -20.45
N HIS A 94 5.51 -6.98 -20.10
CA HIS A 94 6.61 -7.38 -20.97
C HIS A 94 7.16 -8.78 -20.63
N ALA A 95 6.50 -9.50 -19.72
CA ALA A 95 6.90 -10.81 -19.24
C ALA A 95 6.78 -11.96 -20.26
N GLY A 96 6.10 -11.73 -21.38
CA GLY A 96 5.78 -12.80 -22.35
C GLY A 96 4.69 -13.77 -21.86
N VAL A 97 4.03 -13.46 -20.74
CA VAL A 97 2.87 -14.21 -20.23
C VAL A 97 1.59 -13.64 -20.88
N PRO A 98 0.64 -14.49 -21.33
CA PRO A 98 -0.63 -14.01 -21.86
C PRO A 98 -1.36 -13.10 -20.88
N ILE A 99 -1.81 -11.96 -21.39
CA ILE A 99 -2.56 -10.96 -20.62
C ILE A 99 -4.04 -11.13 -20.93
N GLU A 100 -4.83 -11.32 -19.88
CA GLU A 100 -6.28 -11.39 -19.97
C GLU A 100 -6.91 -10.08 -19.50
N ARG A 101 -7.99 -9.68 -20.19
CA ARG A 101 -8.83 -8.54 -19.81
C ARG A 101 -10.12 -9.09 -19.24
N HIS A 102 -10.52 -8.55 -18.10
CA HIS A 102 -11.74 -8.93 -17.39
C HIS A 102 -12.61 -7.70 -17.13
N GLU A 103 -13.92 -7.88 -17.18
CA GLU A 103 -14.85 -6.93 -16.59
C GLU A 103 -14.75 -6.99 -15.06
N LYS A 104 -14.86 -5.84 -14.39
CA LYS A 104 -14.84 -5.83 -12.92
C LYS A 104 -16.14 -6.38 -12.36
N THR A 105 -16.01 -7.19 -11.32
CA THR A 105 -17.14 -7.71 -10.54
C THR A 105 -17.27 -6.96 -9.20
N PRO A 106 -18.44 -7.01 -8.54
CA PRO A 106 -18.60 -6.47 -7.18
C PRO A 106 -17.58 -7.02 -6.18
N GLU A 107 -17.15 -8.27 -6.34
CA GLU A 107 -16.17 -8.95 -5.50
C GLU A 107 -14.77 -8.39 -5.69
N PHE A 108 -14.34 -8.16 -6.93
CA PHE A 108 -13.08 -7.46 -7.23
C PHE A 108 -13.06 -6.07 -6.60
N ASP A 109 -14.19 -5.38 -6.69
CA ASP A 109 -14.38 -4.05 -6.15
C ASP A 109 -14.31 -4.05 -4.60
N ALA A 110 -14.87 -5.07 -3.97
CA ALA A 110 -14.76 -5.29 -2.53
C ALA A 110 -13.31 -5.60 -2.11
N TRP A 111 -12.57 -6.38 -2.90
CA TRP A 111 -11.15 -6.70 -2.69
C TRP A 111 -10.28 -5.44 -2.69
N LEU A 112 -10.44 -4.58 -3.70
CA LEU A 112 -9.75 -3.30 -3.76
C LEU A 112 -10.11 -2.39 -2.58
N ARG A 113 -11.40 -2.27 -2.27
CA ARG A 113 -11.86 -1.45 -1.14
C ARG A 113 -11.32 -1.93 0.18
N ALA A 114 -11.20 -3.25 0.39
CA ALA A 114 -10.63 -3.81 1.62
C ALA A 114 -9.16 -3.39 1.78
N TYR A 115 -8.36 -3.41 0.72
CA TYR A 115 -6.98 -2.93 0.77
C TYR A 115 -6.88 -1.42 1.02
N LEU A 116 -7.68 -0.62 0.32
CA LEU A 116 -7.70 0.84 0.46
C LEU A 116 -8.24 1.29 1.83
N ALA A 117 -9.17 0.54 2.42
CA ALA A 117 -9.68 0.83 3.76
C ALA A 117 -8.60 0.77 4.84
N LEU A 118 -7.54 -0.02 4.63
CA LEU A 118 -6.44 -0.14 5.59
C LEU A 118 -5.69 1.19 5.83
N SER A 119 -5.84 2.20 4.97
CA SER A 119 -5.17 3.51 5.11
C SER A 119 -6.10 4.59 5.66
N GLY A 120 -7.36 4.23 5.94
CA GLY A 120 -8.35 5.14 6.51
C GLY A 120 -8.99 6.11 5.50
N SER A 121 -8.51 6.18 4.26
CA SER A 121 -9.21 6.91 3.20
C SER A 121 -10.33 6.06 2.61
N ARG A 122 -11.52 6.65 2.57
CA ARG A 122 -12.70 6.08 1.87
C ARG A 122 -12.88 6.66 0.46
N LYS A 123 -11.88 7.40 -0.07
CA LYS A 123 -12.08 8.30 -1.23
C LYS A 123 -11.29 7.94 -2.49
N THR A 124 -10.48 6.88 -2.46
CA THR A 124 -9.71 6.47 -3.64
C THR A 124 -10.68 5.84 -4.65
N HIS A 125 -11.13 6.64 -5.63
CA HIS A 125 -11.93 6.17 -6.75
C HIS A 125 -11.01 5.47 -7.73
N VAL A 126 -11.03 4.14 -7.74
CA VAL A 126 -10.47 3.35 -8.83
C VAL A 126 -11.52 3.30 -9.95
N ALA A 127 -11.14 3.67 -11.18
CA ALA A 127 -12.03 3.63 -12.35
C ALA A 127 -12.54 2.20 -12.60
N ARG A 128 -13.70 2.04 -13.25
CA ARG A 128 -14.71 1.02 -12.86
C ARG A 128 -15.01 -0.07 -13.88
N GLU A 129 -14.38 -0.10 -15.06
CA GLU A 129 -14.90 -0.95 -16.13
C GLU A 129 -14.18 -2.29 -16.20
N SER A 130 -12.86 -2.31 -16.01
CA SER A 130 -12.06 -3.48 -16.34
C SER A 130 -10.74 -3.58 -15.59
N PHE A 131 -10.17 -4.79 -15.56
CA PHE A 131 -8.81 -5.02 -15.11
C PHE A 131 -8.08 -5.98 -16.04
N HIS A 132 -6.74 -5.89 -16.00
CA HIS A 132 -5.84 -6.74 -16.77
C HIS A 132 -5.05 -7.63 -15.82
N SER A 133 -4.97 -8.91 -16.13
CA SER A 133 -4.29 -9.89 -15.30
C SER A 133 -3.44 -10.86 -16.12
N ILE A 134 -2.52 -11.54 -15.43
CA ILE A 134 -1.78 -12.69 -15.94
C ILE A 134 -2.02 -13.87 -15.00
N ASP A 135 -2.08 -15.09 -15.54
CA ASP A 135 -2.18 -16.31 -14.73
C ASP A 135 -0.96 -16.44 -13.79
N LEU A 136 -1.21 -16.69 -12.50
CA LEU A 136 -0.14 -16.78 -11.51
C LEU A 136 0.83 -17.92 -11.80
N PHE A 137 0.33 -19.09 -12.23
CA PHE A 137 1.19 -20.24 -12.48
C PHE A 137 2.06 -20.01 -13.72
N ALA A 138 1.48 -19.46 -14.79
CA ALA A 138 2.22 -19.05 -15.98
C ALA A 138 3.29 -17.99 -15.66
N TRP A 139 2.99 -17.06 -14.75
CA TRP A 139 3.97 -16.08 -14.27
C TRP A 139 5.11 -16.74 -13.47
N LEU A 140 4.81 -17.65 -12.56
CA LEU A 140 5.82 -18.39 -11.79
C LEU A 140 6.69 -19.27 -12.70
N ASP A 141 6.12 -19.84 -13.76
CA ASP A 141 6.85 -20.62 -14.75
C ASP A 141 7.75 -19.73 -15.63
N ALA A 142 7.27 -18.54 -16.01
CA ALA A 142 8.06 -17.55 -16.76
C ALA A 142 9.25 -17.01 -15.94
N LEU A 143 9.11 -16.88 -14.62
CA LEU A 143 10.21 -16.54 -13.72
C LEU A 143 11.28 -17.66 -13.64
N GLY A 144 10.90 -18.91 -13.92
CA GLY A 144 11.80 -20.06 -13.95
C GLY A 144 12.57 -20.23 -12.63
N PRO A 145 13.90 -20.41 -12.66
CA PRO A 145 14.71 -20.60 -11.45
C PRO A 145 14.63 -19.44 -10.45
N LYS A 146 14.29 -18.21 -10.89
CA LYS A 146 14.16 -17.06 -9.97
C LYS A 146 12.96 -17.20 -9.04
N ALA A 147 11.91 -17.87 -9.50
CA ALA A 147 10.79 -18.21 -8.64
C ALA A 147 11.15 -19.30 -7.64
N GLY A 148 12.23 -20.06 -7.78
CA GLY A 148 12.46 -21.27 -6.99
C GLY A 148 11.48 -22.39 -7.35
N ASP A 149 11.40 -23.42 -6.52
CA ASP A 149 10.55 -24.59 -6.68
C ASP A 149 9.74 -24.90 -5.41
N GLY A 150 8.74 -25.77 -5.53
CA GLY A 150 7.90 -26.21 -4.41
C GLY A 150 6.46 -25.70 -4.42
N ARG A 151 5.71 -26.15 -3.41
CA ARG A 151 4.25 -25.95 -3.30
C ARG A 151 3.85 -24.63 -2.64
N TRP A 152 4.74 -24.03 -1.85
CA TRP A 152 4.43 -22.83 -1.08
C TRP A 152 4.87 -21.61 -1.86
N LEU A 153 4.00 -20.63 -2.03
CA LEU A 153 4.35 -19.31 -2.54
C LEU A 153 4.53 -18.34 -1.37
N VAL A 154 5.71 -17.74 -1.29
CA VAL A 154 5.99 -16.56 -0.49
C VAL A 154 5.97 -15.35 -1.40
N THR A 155 5.06 -14.42 -1.14
CA THR A 155 5.14 -13.08 -1.72
C THR A 155 5.79 -12.13 -0.72
N THR A 156 6.73 -11.30 -1.17
CA THR A 156 7.26 -10.17 -0.39
C THR A 156 7.05 -8.89 -1.19
N ASN A 157 6.19 -8.01 -0.70
CA ASN A 157 5.86 -6.77 -1.42
C ASN A 157 6.92 -5.67 -1.21
N ALA A 158 6.81 -4.55 -1.92
CA ALA A 158 7.77 -3.45 -1.83
C ALA A 158 7.90 -2.83 -0.42
N ARG A 159 6.97 -3.14 0.49
CA ARG A 159 7.04 -2.73 1.90
C ARG A 159 7.77 -3.73 2.78
N GLY A 160 8.09 -4.93 2.30
CA GLY A 160 8.64 -6.02 3.10
C GLY A 160 7.58 -6.84 3.85
N ALA A 161 6.29 -6.63 3.57
CA ALA A 161 5.22 -7.48 4.10
C ALA A 161 5.12 -8.77 3.29
N GLN A 162 4.80 -9.87 3.97
CA GLN A 162 4.76 -11.20 3.39
C GLN A 162 3.38 -11.84 3.43
N ALA A 163 3.09 -12.65 2.42
CA ALA A 163 2.05 -13.67 2.47
C ALA A 163 2.66 -15.04 2.15
N VAL A 164 2.14 -16.08 2.79
CA VAL A 164 2.54 -17.47 2.55
C VAL A 164 1.30 -18.26 2.16
N LEU A 165 1.32 -18.78 0.93
CA LEU A 165 0.17 -19.33 0.25
C LEU A 165 0.46 -20.77 -0.20
N ASP A 166 -0.50 -21.67 -0.01
CA ASP A 166 -0.41 -23.03 -0.53
C ASP A 166 -0.92 -23.06 -1.98
N LEU A 167 -0.02 -23.23 -2.94
CA LEU A 167 -0.38 -23.19 -4.37
C LEU A 167 -1.27 -24.36 -4.78
N GLU A 168 -1.16 -25.53 -4.14
CA GLU A 168 -2.01 -26.67 -4.46
C GLU A 168 -3.45 -26.40 -4.02
N ALA A 169 -3.61 -25.88 -2.79
CA ALA A 169 -4.92 -25.55 -2.25
C ALA A 169 -5.58 -24.38 -3.00
N LEU A 170 -4.79 -23.44 -3.52
CA LEU A 170 -5.29 -22.24 -4.19
C LEU A 170 -5.55 -22.42 -5.69
N ARG A 171 -4.97 -23.44 -6.33
CA ARG A 171 -5.12 -23.69 -7.77
C ARG A 171 -6.58 -23.68 -8.26
N PRO A 172 -7.56 -24.30 -7.56
CA PRO A 172 -8.96 -24.30 -8.00
C PRO A 172 -9.59 -22.91 -8.09
N TYR A 173 -9.06 -21.91 -7.39
CA TYR A 173 -9.61 -20.56 -7.32
C TYR A 173 -9.05 -19.62 -8.39
N ARG A 174 -8.27 -20.16 -9.33
CA ARG A 174 -7.71 -19.45 -10.49
C ARG A 174 -6.99 -18.15 -10.09
N PRO A 175 -5.89 -18.26 -9.32
CA PRO A 175 -5.14 -17.10 -8.89
C PRO A 175 -4.50 -16.39 -10.09
N VAL A 176 -4.62 -15.06 -10.10
CA VAL A 176 -4.05 -14.18 -11.11
C VAL A 176 -3.26 -13.04 -10.46
N VAL A 177 -2.27 -12.53 -11.17
CA VAL A 177 -1.61 -11.26 -10.83
C VAL A 177 -2.30 -10.16 -11.62
N VAL A 178 -2.94 -9.22 -10.94
CA VAL A 178 -3.54 -8.04 -11.56
C VAL A 178 -2.45 -7.00 -11.79
N ILE A 179 -2.31 -6.58 -13.04
CA ILE A 179 -1.19 -5.77 -13.54
C ILE A 179 -1.62 -4.44 -14.16
N GLY A 180 -2.92 -4.24 -14.32
CA GLY A 180 -3.49 -2.99 -14.80
C GLY A 180 -4.98 -2.88 -14.51
N ILE A 181 -5.47 -1.65 -14.52
CA ILE A 181 -6.87 -1.31 -14.30
C ILE A 181 -7.27 -0.27 -15.33
N ASP A 182 -8.31 -0.57 -16.09
CA ASP A 182 -8.70 0.21 -17.26
C ASP A 182 -7.47 0.47 -18.15
N GLU A 183 -7.18 1.73 -18.48
CA GLU A 183 -6.03 2.12 -19.30
C GLU A 183 -4.72 2.28 -18.48
N GLU A 184 -4.77 2.23 -17.15
CA GLU A 184 -3.57 2.35 -16.31
C GLU A 184 -2.81 1.02 -16.25
N ARG A 185 -1.61 1.00 -16.84
CA ARG A 185 -0.70 -0.15 -16.87
C ARG A 185 0.30 -0.16 -15.71
N ASN A 186 0.52 0.99 -15.07
CA ASN A 186 1.38 1.11 -13.90
C ASN A 186 0.54 1.36 -12.64
N LEU A 187 0.16 0.29 -11.96
CA LEU A 187 -0.66 0.37 -10.74
C LEU A 187 0.06 1.04 -9.57
N PHE A 188 1.37 1.27 -9.62
CA PHE A 188 2.06 2.10 -8.62
C PHE A 188 1.67 3.58 -8.70
N ARG A 189 1.15 4.06 -9.84
CA ARG A 189 0.59 5.43 -9.97
C ARG A 189 -0.70 5.62 -9.18
N LEU A 190 -1.41 4.53 -8.88
CA LEU A 190 -2.59 4.54 -8.03
C LEU A 190 -2.14 4.51 -6.58
N VAL A 191 -1.94 5.69 -6.00
CA VAL A 191 -1.36 5.86 -4.66
C VAL A 191 -2.30 6.58 -3.73
N GLU A 192 -2.38 6.09 -2.50
CA GLU A 192 -2.96 6.81 -1.38
C GLU A 192 -1.86 7.39 -0.49
N LEU A 193 -2.00 8.67 -0.14
CA LEU A 193 -1.08 9.35 0.76
C LEU A 193 -1.67 9.41 2.17
N TYR A 194 -0.85 9.14 3.17
CA TYR A 194 -1.26 9.15 4.57
C TYR A 194 -0.13 9.64 5.48
N HIS A 195 -0.46 9.91 6.74
CA HIS A 195 0.52 10.18 7.79
C HIS A 195 0.31 9.21 8.93
N THR A 196 1.40 8.73 9.53
CA THR A 196 1.37 8.16 10.89
C THR A 196 1.62 9.29 11.88
N LEU A 197 0.76 9.42 12.90
CA LEU A 197 0.95 10.45 13.91
C LEU A 197 1.77 9.88 15.06
N ARG A 198 3.01 10.31 15.25
CA ARG A 198 3.74 10.35 16.53
C ARG A 198 4.84 9.31 16.81
N ARG A 199 4.83 8.05 16.39
CA ARG A 199 6.05 7.20 16.49
C ARG A 199 6.04 6.12 15.42
N THR A 200 7.09 6.05 14.59
CA THR A 200 7.24 4.96 13.61
C THR A 200 7.98 3.75 14.21
N SER A 201 8.65 3.92 15.34
CA SER A 201 9.16 2.82 16.15
C SER A 201 9.28 3.22 17.62
N TRP A 202 9.32 2.24 18.51
CA TRP A 202 9.56 2.45 19.94
C TRP A 202 11.01 2.77 20.29
N ASN A 203 11.93 2.64 19.32
CA ASN A 203 13.35 2.96 19.45
C ASN A 203 13.66 4.41 19.02
N GLN A 204 12.67 5.15 18.52
CA GLN A 204 12.78 6.56 18.17
C GLN A 204 12.09 7.41 19.25
N PRO A 205 12.84 8.09 20.13
CA PRO A 205 12.25 8.87 21.23
C PRO A 205 11.46 10.07 20.71
N GLU A 206 11.89 10.67 19.60
CA GLU A 206 11.24 11.81 18.94
C GLU A 206 10.45 11.39 17.69
N PRO A 207 9.18 11.82 17.58
CA PRO A 207 8.39 11.65 16.37
C PRO A 207 9.01 12.39 15.17
N GLU A 208 9.39 11.66 14.12
CA GLU A 208 9.49 12.28 12.80
C GLU A 208 8.14 12.12 12.07
N ARG A 209 7.56 13.23 11.60
CA ARG A 209 6.33 13.20 10.84
C ARG A 209 6.67 13.02 9.36
N TRP A 210 6.45 11.82 8.83
CA TRP A 210 6.57 11.58 7.40
C TRP A 210 5.22 11.66 6.70
N LEU A 211 5.24 12.14 5.46
CA LEU A 211 4.21 11.84 4.49
C LEU A 211 4.54 10.48 3.87
N LEU A 212 3.62 9.54 4.01
CA LEU A 212 3.77 8.16 3.59
C LEU A 212 2.85 7.88 2.41
N ALA A 213 3.22 6.87 1.64
CA ALA A 213 2.49 6.42 0.48
C ALA A 213 2.11 4.95 0.60
N ARG A 214 0.93 4.65 0.09
CA ARG A 214 0.40 3.32 -0.11
C ARG A 214 -0.03 3.20 -1.57
N PRO A 215 0.90 2.84 -2.47
CA PRO A 215 0.54 2.47 -3.82
C PRO A 215 -0.32 1.21 -3.81
N LEU A 216 -1.05 1.00 -4.91
CA LEU A 216 -1.71 -0.25 -5.19
C LEU A 216 -0.68 -1.30 -5.64
N GLY A 217 0.14 -0.95 -6.62
CA GLY A 217 1.08 -1.86 -7.30
C GLY A 217 0.37 -3.06 -7.92
N ALA A 218 1.12 -4.02 -8.45
CA ALA A 218 0.50 -5.29 -8.86
C ALA A 218 0.00 -6.03 -7.62
N PHE A 219 -1.01 -6.88 -7.77
CA PHE A 219 -1.57 -7.61 -6.64
C PHE A 219 -2.14 -8.97 -7.03
N LEU A 220 -2.15 -9.89 -6.08
CA LEU A 220 -2.81 -11.18 -6.22
C LEU A 220 -4.32 -11.03 -6.06
N TYR A 221 -5.04 -11.67 -6.97
CA TYR A 221 -6.49 -11.79 -6.97
C TYR A 221 -6.89 -13.20 -7.38
N PHE A 222 -8.11 -13.61 -7.04
CA PHE A 222 -8.66 -14.94 -7.33
C PHE A 222 -9.93 -14.74 -8.12
N LEU A 223 -10.01 -15.36 -9.31
CA LEU A 223 -11.18 -15.19 -10.18
C LEU A 223 -12.42 -15.90 -9.61
N ASP A 224 -12.22 -16.93 -8.79
CA ASP A 224 -13.27 -17.61 -8.05
C ASP A 224 -13.17 -17.32 -6.54
N PRO A 225 -14.30 -17.32 -5.79
CA PRO A 225 -14.29 -17.01 -4.36
C PRO A 225 -13.42 -17.97 -3.54
N VAL A 226 -12.43 -17.42 -2.84
CA VAL A 226 -11.50 -18.18 -1.99
C VAL A 226 -11.97 -18.19 -0.52
N PRO A 227 -11.91 -19.35 0.18
CA PRO A 227 -12.14 -19.40 1.62
C PRO A 227 -11.16 -18.49 2.39
N PRO A 228 -11.64 -17.69 3.37
CA PRO A 228 -10.79 -16.79 4.14
C PRO A 228 -9.62 -17.50 4.85
N GLU A 229 -9.75 -18.78 5.16
CA GLU A 229 -8.71 -19.57 5.84
C GLU A 229 -7.47 -19.79 4.96
N LEU A 230 -7.64 -19.81 3.62
CA LEU A 230 -6.53 -19.94 2.68
C LEU A 230 -5.83 -18.61 2.40
N VAL A 231 -6.55 -17.49 2.56
CA VAL A 231 -6.05 -16.13 2.32
C VAL A 231 -6.52 -15.21 3.46
N PRO A 232 -5.94 -15.36 4.66
CA PRO A 232 -6.47 -14.70 5.85
C PRO A 232 -6.10 -13.22 5.95
N SER A 233 -5.20 -12.74 5.10
CA SER A 233 -4.73 -11.35 5.12
C SER A 233 -4.43 -10.82 3.72
N LEU A 234 -4.62 -9.52 3.54
CA LEU A 234 -4.22 -8.79 2.33
C LEU A 234 -2.76 -8.30 2.40
N PHE A 235 -2.12 -8.38 3.57
CA PHE A 235 -0.69 -8.06 3.68
C PHE A 235 0.13 -9.01 2.81
N GLY A 236 1.13 -8.46 2.13
CA GLY A 236 1.95 -9.23 1.19
C GLY A 236 1.26 -9.62 -0.13
N LEU A 237 -0.04 -9.33 -0.33
CA LEU A 237 -0.74 -9.62 -1.60
C LEU A 237 -0.83 -8.43 -2.55
N PHE A 238 -0.59 -7.22 -2.04
CA PHE A 238 -0.57 -5.97 -2.80
C PHE A 238 0.82 -5.36 -2.80
N VAL A 239 1.03 -4.39 -3.69
CA VAL A 239 2.31 -3.70 -3.88
C VAL A 239 3.40 -4.66 -4.36
N LEU A 240 3.01 -5.60 -5.21
CA LEU A 240 3.90 -6.61 -5.77
C LEU A 240 4.68 -6.02 -6.95
N THR A 241 5.95 -6.38 -7.01
CA THR A 241 6.85 -6.19 -8.16
C THR A 241 7.16 -7.56 -8.76
N PRO A 242 7.79 -7.64 -9.94
CA PRO A 242 8.19 -8.93 -10.50
C PRO A 242 9.07 -9.78 -9.56
N GLU A 243 9.86 -9.14 -8.71
CA GLU A 243 10.78 -9.78 -7.78
C GLU A 243 10.09 -10.38 -6.56
N SER A 244 8.82 -10.02 -6.31
CA SER A 244 8.08 -10.37 -5.10
C SER A 244 7.83 -11.85 -4.90
N PHE A 245 7.95 -12.70 -5.93
CA PHE A 245 7.46 -14.07 -5.91
C PHE A 245 8.58 -15.09 -5.69
N ARG A 246 8.46 -15.93 -4.65
CA ARG A 246 9.37 -17.05 -4.37
C ARG A 246 8.58 -18.29 -3.96
N ARG A 247 8.96 -19.44 -4.49
CA ARG A 247 8.44 -20.76 -4.17
C ARG A 247 9.40 -21.45 -3.20
N THR A 248 8.82 -22.20 -2.27
CA THR A 248 9.55 -23.07 -1.37
C THR A 248 8.88 -24.43 -1.28
N GLU A 249 9.69 -25.47 -1.09
CA GLU A 249 9.20 -26.83 -0.91
C GLU A 249 8.50 -27.01 0.44
N SER A 250 9.14 -26.53 1.51
CA SER A 250 8.61 -26.57 2.88
C SER A 250 7.76 -25.35 3.20
N ASP A 251 6.85 -25.52 4.16
CA ASP A 251 6.00 -24.45 4.69
C ASP A 251 6.85 -23.45 5.49
N PRO A 252 7.02 -22.21 5.01
CA PRO A 252 7.78 -21.19 5.72
C PRO A 252 7.17 -20.80 7.07
N LEU A 253 5.87 -21.04 7.29
CA LEU A 253 5.19 -20.76 8.55
C LEU A 253 5.11 -21.98 9.47
N ALA A 254 5.75 -23.11 9.13
CA ALA A 254 5.74 -24.31 9.98
C ALA A 254 6.12 -24.04 11.45
N PRO A 255 7.14 -23.21 11.78
CA PRO A 255 7.49 -22.94 13.18
C PRO A 255 6.37 -22.29 13.99
N VAL A 256 5.60 -21.37 13.39
CA VAL A 256 4.49 -20.68 14.07
C VAL A 256 3.17 -21.46 13.99
N ARG A 257 2.99 -22.29 12.95
CA ARG A 257 1.83 -23.20 12.84
C ARG A 257 1.91 -24.40 13.78
N ALA A 258 3.11 -24.76 14.23
CA ALA A 258 3.33 -25.81 15.23
C ALA A 258 3.04 -25.35 16.68
N LEU A 259 2.75 -24.07 16.90
CA LEU A 259 2.32 -23.54 18.19
C LEU A 259 0.93 -24.06 18.57
N GLU A 260 0.50 -23.76 19.80
CA GLU A 260 -0.87 -24.04 20.24
C GLU A 260 -1.89 -23.46 19.23
N PRO A 261 -2.94 -24.21 18.84
CA PRO A 261 -3.80 -23.84 17.72
C PRO A 261 -4.38 -22.44 17.77
N ALA A 262 -4.85 -21.98 18.94
CA ALA A 262 -5.40 -20.62 19.05
C ALA A 262 -4.32 -19.56 18.85
N LEU A 263 -3.11 -19.78 19.32
CA LEU A 263 -1.97 -18.88 19.08
C LEU A 263 -1.55 -18.90 17.61
N ALA A 264 -1.45 -20.07 16.99
CA ALA A 264 -1.12 -20.21 15.58
C ALA A 264 -2.12 -19.47 14.70
N GLN A 265 -3.43 -19.64 14.97
CA GLN A 265 -4.50 -18.93 14.27
C GLN A 265 -4.43 -17.42 14.49
N LEU A 266 -4.15 -16.98 15.72
CA LEU A 266 -4.01 -15.56 16.04
C LEU A 266 -2.87 -14.91 15.23
N VAL A 267 -1.68 -15.52 15.22
CA VAL A 267 -0.48 -14.91 14.61
C VAL A 267 -0.42 -15.06 13.10
N THR A 268 -1.01 -16.11 12.53
CA THR A 268 -0.98 -16.36 11.07
C THR A 268 -2.21 -15.86 10.33
N ALA A 269 -3.38 -15.79 10.99
CA ALA A 269 -4.63 -15.48 10.32
C ALA A 269 -5.39 -14.30 10.93
N GLU A 270 -5.88 -14.40 12.17
CA GLU A 270 -6.82 -13.40 12.72
C GLU A 270 -6.22 -12.00 12.82
N LYS A 271 -4.97 -11.92 13.29
CA LYS A 271 -4.20 -10.66 13.34
C LYS A 271 -3.07 -10.62 12.33
N ALA A 272 -2.73 -11.77 11.75
CA ALA A 272 -1.68 -11.93 10.74
C ALA A 272 -0.38 -11.21 11.12
N CYS A 273 0.02 -11.30 12.39
CA CYS A 273 1.21 -10.63 12.93
C CYS A 273 2.45 -10.93 12.08
N VAL A 274 2.62 -12.19 11.67
CA VAL A 274 3.80 -12.63 10.89
C VAL A 274 3.80 -12.14 9.43
N ALA A 275 2.71 -11.53 8.95
CA ALA A 275 2.72 -10.89 7.64
C ALA A 275 3.56 -9.60 7.64
N CYS A 276 3.70 -8.95 8.79
CA CYS A 276 4.45 -7.70 8.94
C CYS A 276 5.69 -7.83 9.83
N HIS A 277 5.65 -8.73 10.82
CA HIS A 277 6.69 -8.98 11.80
C HIS A 277 7.31 -10.35 11.61
N THR A 278 8.47 -10.59 12.23
CA THR A 278 8.96 -11.95 12.43
C THR A 278 8.53 -12.49 13.79
N PHE A 279 8.29 -13.80 13.87
CA PHE A 279 8.09 -14.53 15.13
C PHE A 279 8.63 -15.95 14.96
N HIS A 280 9.44 -16.44 15.91
CA HIS A 280 10.22 -17.67 15.78
C HIS A 280 11.05 -17.72 14.48
N GLY A 281 11.62 -16.58 14.07
CA GLY A 281 12.48 -16.45 12.90
C GLY A 281 11.75 -16.48 11.54
N VAL A 282 10.42 -16.50 11.52
CA VAL A 282 9.62 -16.53 10.27
C VAL A 282 8.70 -15.33 10.18
N GLY A 283 8.38 -14.91 8.95
CA GLY A 283 7.50 -13.77 8.66
C GLY A 283 8.21 -12.62 7.95
N GLY A 284 7.48 -11.51 7.82
CA GLY A 284 7.94 -10.31 7.12
C GLY A 284 8.74 -9.35 7.98
N ARG A 285 9.24 -8.28 7.34
CA ARG A 285 9.83 -7.13 8.01
C ARG A 285 9.28 -5.87 7.36
N ALA A 286 7.99 -5.67 7.54
CA ALA A 286 7.25 -4.64 6.83
C ALA A 286 7.58 -3.24 7.35
N GLY A 287 7.76 -2.26 6.48
CA GLY A 287 7.85 -0.84 6.79
C GLY A 287 6.79 -0.02 6.06
N HIS A 288 6.97 1.30 6.05
CA HIS A 288 6.16 2.20 5.23
C HIS A 288 6.95 2.74 4.04
N LEU A 289 6.27 3.15 2.96
CA LEU A 289 6.94 3.84 1.87
C LEU A 289 6.84 5.34 2.10
N ARG A 290 7.98 6.04 2.06
CA ARG A 290 7.98 7.51 2.08
C ARG A 290 7.37 8.03 0.79
N ALA A 291 6.48 9.01 0.90
CA ALA A 291 5.75 9.49 -0.27
C ALA A 291 6.62 10.17 -1.32
N ARG A 292 7.76 10.75 -0.93
CA ARG A 292 8.59 11.55 -1.84
C ARG A 292 9.44 10.73 -2.81
N ASP A 293 9.74 9.48 -2.46
CA ASP A 293 10.72 8.66 -3.16
C ASP A 293 10.51 7.15 -3.00
N ALA A 294 9.37 6.71 -2.45
CA ALA A 294 9.06 5.32 -2.11
C ALA A 294 10.10 4.60 -1.22
N ALA A 295 11.05 5.31 -0.61
CA ALA A 295 12.02 4.68 0.28
C ALA A 295 11.30 3.99 1.44
N VAL A 296 11.71 2.77 1.78
CA VAL A 296 11.19 2.09 2.96
C VAL A 296 11.68 2.82 4.20
N VAL A 297 10.75 3.33 5.01
CA VAL A 297 11.03 4.14 6.19
C VAL A 297 10.10 3.77 7.34
N GLY A 298 10.69 3.59 8.53
CA GLY A 298 10.04 3.34 9.82
C GLY A 298 8.92 2.30 9.79
N GLY A 299 8.26 2.13 10.93
CA GLY A 299 7.22 1.10 11.07
C GLY A 299 7.73 -0.32 10.91
N TYR A 300 9.07 -0.53 10.89
CA TYR A 300 9.66 -1.85 10.68
C TYR A 300 9.06 -2.82 11.68
N GLY A 301 8.35 -3.82 11.18
CA GLY A 301 7.88 -4.93 11.99
C GLY A 301 9.08 -5.65 12.57
N GLN A 302 9.45 -5.28 13.80
CA GLN A 302 10.51 -5.97 14.55
C GLN A 302 10.04 -7.39 14.84
N ALA A 303 10.99 -8.26 15.14
CA ALA A 303 10.63 -9.55 15.70
C ALA A 303 9.79 -9.31 16.96
N LEU A 304 8.72 -10.08 17.15
CA LEU A 304 7.83 -9.89 18.30
C LEU A 304 8.62 -10.02 19.63
N GLU A 305 9.63 -10.89 19.62
CA GLU A 305 10.56 -11.15 20.72
C GLU A 305 11.47 -9.95 21.03
N GLU A 306 11.77 -9.10 20.04
CA GLU A 306 12.71 -7.97 20.17
C GLU A 306 12.05 -6.71 20.74
N TYR A 307 10.72 -6.65 20.83
CA TYR A 307 10.06 -5.50 21.46
C TYR A 307 10.46 -5.37 22.93
N PRO A 308 10.79 -4.17 23.45
CA PRO A 308 11.06 -4.00 24.88
C PRO A 308 9.90 -4.52 25.75
N PRO A 309 10.14 -5.22 26.88
CA PRO A 309 9.07 -5.86 27.66
C PRO A 309 7.95 -4.90 28.08
N LYS A 310 8.33 -3.68 28.51
CA LYS A 310 7.37 -2.64 28.86
C LYS A 310 6.49 -2.22 27.68
N VAL A 311 7.08 -2.11 26.50
CA VAL A 311 6.36 -1.75 25.27
C VAL A 311 5.41 -2.87 24.86
N TRP A 312 5.90 -4.11 24.87
CA TRP A 312 5.11 -5.28 24.52
C TRP A 312 3.88 -5.45 25.43
N ARG A 313 4.07 -5.33 26.75
CA ARG A 313 2.96 -5.35 27.71
C ARG A 313 1.91 -4.29 27.39
N ARG A 314 2.34 -3.04 27.17
CA ARG A 314 1.42 -1.94 26.83
C ARG A 314 0.68 -2.20 25.52
N TYR A 315 1.39 -2.67 24.48
CA TYR A 315 0.76 -3.02 23.21
C TYR A 315 -0.34 -4.05 23.40
N VAL A 316 -0.11 -5.09 24.20
CA VAL A 316 -1.09 -6.17 24.40
C VAL A 316 -2.27 -5.75 25.29
N PHE A 317 -2.03 -5.01 26.37
CA PHE A 317 -3.07 -4.74 27.39
C PHE A 317 -3.64 -3.31 27.38
N GLU A 318 -2.92 -2.34 26.81
CA GLU A 318 -3.27 -0.91 26.74
C GLU A 318 -3.48 -0.47 25.28
N GLN A 319 -4.11 -1.33 24.47
CA GLN A 319 -4.17 -1.22 23.00
C GLN A 319 -4.68 0.13 22.49
N ALA A 320 -5.75 0.67 23.09
CA ALA A 320 -6.34 1.95 22.70
C ALA A 320 -5.39 3.13 23.01
N ASP A 321 -4.78 3.13 24.18
CA ASP A 321 -3.86 4.19 24.62
C ASP A 321 -2.58 4.17 23.79
N VAL A 322 -2.05 2.98 23.53
CA VAL A 322 -0.89 2.79 22.64
C VAL A 322 -1.20 3.27 21.23
N ALA A 323 -2.34 2.85 20.66
CA ALA A 323 -2.75 3.26 19.32
C ALA A 323 -2.93 4.78 19.22
N ALA A 324 -3.50 5.43 20.24
CA ALA A 324 -3.61 6.88 20.32
C ALA A 324 -2.25 7.58 20.49
N GLU A 325 -1.34 7.00 21.28
CA GLU A 325 0.01 7.50 21.50
C GLU A 325 0.82 7.53 20.20
N ILE A 326 0.78 6.43 19.43
CA ILE A 326 1.54 6.26 18.18
C ILE A 326 0.74 6.61 16.92
N GLY A 327 -0.52 7.03 17.08
CA GLY A 327 -1.41 7.45 16.01
C GLY A 327 -1.62 6.40 14.92
N ALA A 328 -1.80 5.15 15.34
CA ALA A 328 -2.09 4.01 14.47
C ALA A 328 -3.53 3.51 14.70
N THR A 329 -4.02 2.66 13.81
CA THR A 329 -5.26 1.91 14.05
C THR A 329 -4.99 0.87 15.13
N GLN A 330 -5.86 0.82 16.13
CA GLN A 330 -5.77 -0.20 17.18
C GLN A 330 -5.98 -1.60 16.59
N VAL A 331 -5.08 -2.52 16.93
CA VAL A 331 -5.30 -3.96 16.79
C VAL A 331 -6.02 -4.38 18.06
N ILE A 332 -7.25 -4.91 17.97
CA ILE A 332 -8.04 -5.33 19.15
C ILE A 332 -7.90 -6.84 19.37
N LEU A 333 -7.34 -7.21 20.52
CA LEU A 333 -7.17 -8.55 21.04
C LEU A 333 -8.19 -8.79 22.16
N ALA A 334 -8.93 -9.89 22.06
CA ALA A 334 -9.77 -10.38 23.15
C ALA A 334 -8.92 -10.72 24.40
N PRO A 335 -9.47 -10.64 25.62
CA PRO A 335 -8.70 -10.88 26.86
C PRO A 335 -7.89 -12.18 26.87
N GLU A 336 -8.45 -13.26 26.33
CA GLU A 336 -7.80 -14.57 26.24
C GLU A 336 -6.62 -14.54 25.26
N ALA A 337 -6.83 -13.90 24.10
CA ALA A 337 -5.78 -13.70 23.09
C ALA A 337 -4.65 -12.80 23.60
N GLN A 338 -4.96 -11.80 24.44
CA GLN A 338 -3.95 -10.96 25.09
C GLN A 338 -3.03 -11.82 25.97
N GLN A 339 -3.59 -12.63 26.86
CA GLN A 339 -2.79 -13.48 27.75
C GLN A 339 -2.00 -14.54 26.99
N LEU A 340 -2.58 -15.11 25.93
CA LEU A 340 -1.92 -16.11 25.10
C LEU A 340 -0.72 -15.51 24.35
N LEU A 341 -0.95 -14.41 23.62
CA LEU A 341 0.08 -13.74 22.84
C LEU A 341 1.19 -13.16 23.72
N PHE A 342 0.82 -12.54 24.86
CA PHE A 342 1.80 -12.01 25.81
C PHE A 342 2.74 -13.10 26.33
N ARG A 343 2.17 -14.21 26.83
CA ARG A 343 2.96 -15.33 27.38
C ARG A 343 3.85 -15.98 26.32
N ALA A 344 3.33 -16.15 25.11
CA ALA A 344 4.09 -16.76 24.02
C ALA A 344 5.37 -15.96 23.71
N VAL A 345 5.25 -14.65 23.55
CA VAL A 345 6.39 -13.77 23.26
C VAL A 345 7.34 -13.68 24.44
N GLU A 346 6.85 -13.58 25.68
CA GLU A 346 7.73 -13.55 26.87
C GLU A 346 8.49 -14.87 27.08
N THR A 347 7.93 -16.00 26.64
CA THR A 347 8.59 -17.32 26.73
C THR A 347 9.62 -17.53 25.62
N ALA A 348 9.45 -16.87 24.48
CA ALA A 348 10.33 -16.99 23.31
C ALA A 348 11.58 -16.09 23.37
N ARG A 349 11.67 -15.20 24.37
CA ARG A 349 12.84 -14.36 24.67
C ARG A 349 13.86 -15.11 25.51
#